data_AF-A0AAW8J9B4-F1
#
_entry.id   AF-A0AAW8J9B4-F1
#
_cell.length_a   1.000
_cell.length_b   1.000
_cell.length_c   1.000
_cell.angle_alpha   90.00
_cell.angle_beta   90.00
_cell.angle_gamma   90.00
#
_symmetry.space_group_name_H-M   'P 1'
#
loop_
_entity.id
_entity.type
_entity.pdbx_description
1 polymer ?
#
loop_
_entity_poly.entity_id
_entity_poly.type
_entity_poly.pdbx_seq_one_letter_code
_entity_poly.pdbx_strand_id
1 'polypeptide(L)'
;MSIILTLASMHTLAATSTNIQVNAIIKKGCLFQESPLGLNFGTHASTSRENTITANIANSQDTWKIECTPDVPVTITFGNGKNLNTSTQNRQLKNVNSEHYIDYTLYRNSNLTQQIGTSSSNNSLVLKSTVQSHLLNFQIFGLVDLSKGAINKMPGQYKDDVLITIAW
;
A
#
# COMPACT_ATOMS: atom_id res chain seq x y z
N MET A 1 95.63 0.76 23.56
CA MET A 1 94.64 1.60 22.85
C MET A 1 93.34 0.80 22.80
N SER A 2 92.50 0.96 23.83
CA SER A 2 91.25 0.20 23.97
C SER A 2 90.12 0.93 23.26
N ILE A 3 89.51 0.28 22.28
CA ILE A 3 88.35 0.79 21.55
C ILE A 3 87.10 0.37 22.34
N ILE A 4 86.40 1.34 22.93
CA ILE A 4 85.11 1.13 23.59
C ILE A 4 84.03 1.24 22.51
N LEU A 5 83.36 0.12 22.22
CA LEU A 5 82.26 0.05 21.28
C LEU A 5 80.95 0.38 22.01
N THR A 6 80.43 1.60 21.84
CA THR A 6 79.12 2.00 22.39
C THR A 6 78.01 1.50 21.49
N LEU A 7 77.30 0.46 21.93
CA LEU A 7 76.10 -0.07 21.28
C LEU A 7 74.92 0.88 21.56
N ALA A 8 74.49 1.65 20.56
CA ALA A 8 73.27 2.45 20.65
C ALA A 8 72.03 1.53 20.46
N SER A 9 71.29 1.28 21.54
CA SER A 9 70.03 0.54 21.50
C SER A 9 68.91 1.43 20.94
N MET A 10 68.53 1.21 19.68
CA MET A 10 67.31 1.78 19.11
C MET A 10 66.10 1.07 19.70
N HIS A 11 65.40 1.75 20.61
CA HIS A 11 64.11 1.27 21.12
C HIS A 11 63.04 1.52 20.06
N THR A 12 62.57 0.46 19.41
CA THR A 12 61.37 0.50 18.58
C THR A 12 60.15 0.52 19.50
N LEU A 13 59.42 1.63 19.54
CA LEU A 13 58.10 1.69 20.19
C LEU A 13 57.13 0.88 19.35
N ALA A 14 56.73 -0.30 19.84
CA ALA A 14 55.67 -1.08 19.24
C ALA A 14 54.36 -0.28 19.33
N ALA A 15 53.65 -0.11 18.22
CA ALA A 15 52.33 0.49 18.22
C ALA A 15 51.36 -0.42 18.99
N THR A 16 50.95 0.00 20.19
CA THR A 16 50.06 -0.77 21.09
C THR A 16 48.58 -0.47 20.89
N SER A 17 48.24 0.44 19.95
CA SER A 17 46.88 0.91 19.73
C SER A 17 46.38 0.58 18.33
N THR A 18 45.18 0.02 18.25
CA THR A 18 44.46 -0.21 16.99
C THR A 18 43.17 0.59 16.99
N ASN A 19 42.90 1.35 15.93
CA ASN A 19 41.59 1.96 15.72
C ASN A 19 40.64 0.92 15.12
N ILE A 20 39.59 0.59 15.87
CA ILE A 20 38.55 -0.35 15.45
C ILE A 20 37.26 0.47 15.30
N GLN A 21 36.73 0.52 14.07
CA GLN A 21 35.50 1.23 13.76
C GLN A 21 34.49 0.28 13.10
N VAL A 22 33.22 0.42 13.48
CA VAL A 22 32.08 -0.22 12.83
C VAL A 22 31.14 0.87 12.32
N ASN A 23 30.65 0.72 11.09
CA ASN A 23 29.69 1.63 10.47
C ASN A 23 28.40 0.87 10.11
N ALA A 24 27.26 1.54 10.21
CA ALA A 24 25.96 1.05 9.76
C ALA A 24 25.42 1.92 8.62
N ILE A 25 24.69 1.31 7.68
CA ILE A 25 24.02 2.01 6.57
C ILE A 25 22.54 1.64 6.60
N ILE A 26 21.68 2.63 6.80
CA ILE A 26 20.22 2.47 6.66
C ILE A 26 19.84 2.79 5.21
N LYS A 27 19.17 1.85 4.54
CA LYS A 27 18.67 2.04 3.17
C LYS A 27 17.29 2.69 3.19
N LYS A 28 16.99 3.40 2.10
CA LYS A 28 15.66 3.93 1.81
C LYS A 28 14.63 2.80 1.74
N GLY A 29 13.40 3.08 2.17
CA GLY A 29 12.32 2.09 2.14
C GLY A 29 10.99 2.62 2.64
N CYS A 30 10.02 1.71 2.78
CA CYS A 30 8.68 1.99 3.27
C CYS A 30 8.39 1.25 4.58
N LEU A 31 7.54 1.86 5.40
CA LEU A 31 6.97 1.34 6.64
C LEU A 31 5.45 1.34 6.51
N PHE A 32 4.83 0.22 6.86
CA PHE A 32 3.38 0.06 6.92
C PHE A 32 3.04 -1.12 7.84
N GLN A 33 1.79 -1.17 8.27
CA GLN A 33 1.22 -2.31 8.99
C GLN A 33 0.01 -2.82 8.22
N GLU A 34 -0.32 -4.10 8.40
CA GLU A 34 -1.59 -4.61 7.90
C GLU A 34 -2.74 -3.84 8.56
N SER A 35 -3.65 -3.31 7.76
CA SER A 35 -4.79 -2.54 8.21
C SER A 35 -6.05 -3.14 7.61
N PRO A 36 -7.02 -3.57 8.45
CA PRO A 36 -8.28 -4.13 7.97
C PRO A 36 -9.24 -3.05 7.44
N LEU A 37 -8.85 -1.77 7.49
CA LEU A 37 -9.70 -0.66 7.08
C LEU A 37 -9.84 -0.64 5.56
N GLY A 38 -11.08 -0.57 5.11
CA GLY A 38 -11.45 -0.53 3.71
C GLY A 38 -12.59 0.44 3.45
N LEU A 39 -13.14 0.35 2.25
CA LEU A 39 -14.29 1.15 1.83
C LEU A 39 -15.57 0.63 2.49
N ASN A 40 -16.33 1.53 3.12
CA ASN A 40 -17.66 1.24 3.66
C ASN A 40 -18.72 1.99 2.85
N PHE A 41 -19.54 1.26 2.09
CA PHE A 41 -20.61 1.82 1.27
C PHE A 41 -21.91 2.06 2.07
N GLY A 42 -21.94 1.75 3.37
CA GLY A 42 -23.08 1.97 4.24
C GLY A 42 -24.19 0.92 4.10
N THR A 43 -25.37 1.26 4.62
CA THR A 43 -26.57 0.40 4.58
C THR A 43 -27.59 1.01 3.63
N HIS A 44 -28.12 0.16 2.75
CA HIS A 44 -29.09 0.55 1.72
C HIS A 44 -30.27 -0.42 1.73
N ALA A 45 -31.45 0.05 1.35
CA ALA A 45 -32.61 -0.83 1.18
C ALA A 45 -32.31 -1.90 0.10
N SER A 46 -32.78 -3.13 0.31
CA SER A 46 -32.63 -4.22 -0.67
C SER A 46 -33.30 -3.91 -2.02
N THR A 47 -34.24 -2.99 -2.03
CA THR A 47 -34.97 -2.48 -3.20
C THR A 47 -34.37 -1.18 -3.76
N SER A 48 -33.27 -0.67 -3.19
CA SER A 48 -32.66 0.59 -3.66
C SER A 48 -32.22 0.47 -5.11
N ARG A 49 -32.42 1.57 -5.84
CA ARG A 49 -32.07 1.75 -7.25
C ARG A 49 -31.08 2.90 -7.44
N GLU A 50 -30.41 3.31 -6.37
CA GLU A 50 -29.35 4.31 -6.42
C GLU A 50 -28.22 3.84 -7.34
N ASN A 51 -27.78 4.71 -8.24
CA ASN A 51 -26.75 4.42 -9.23
C ASN A 51 -25.40 5.04 -8.88
N THR A 52 -25.29 5.76 -7.78
CA THR A 52 -24.06 6.45 -7.37
C THR A 52 -23.87 6.39 -5.86
N ILE A 53 -23.51 5.20 -5.36
CA ILE A 53 -23.09 5.03 -3.97
C ILE A 53 -21.58 5.04 -3.93
N THR A 54 -21.02 6.01 -3.23
CA THR A 54 -19.58 6.20 -3.16
C THR A 54 -19.05 5.97 -1.74
N ALA A 55 -17.81 5.54 -1.66
CA ALA A 55 -17.04 5.46 -0.43
C ALA A 55 -15.60 5.86 -0.75
N ASN A 56 -14.84 6.33 0.23
CA ASN A 56 -13.44 6.62 0.04
C ASN A 56 -12.60 6.29 1.26
N ILE A 57 -11.32 6.03 1.03
CA ILE A 57 -10.31 5.87 2.08
C ILE A 57 -9.03 6.57 1.63
N ALA A 58 -8.54 7.50 2.46
CA ALA A 58 -7.27 8.16 2.25
C ALA A 58 -6.18 7.40 3.01
N ASN A 59 -4.96 7.38 2.49
CA ASN A 59 -3.81 7.00 3.29
C ASN A 59 -3.54 8.11 4.31
N SER A 60 -3.77 7.84 5.60
CA SER A 60 -3.61 8.77 6.71
C SER A 60 -3.02 8.05 7.92
N GLN A 61 -2.79 8.79 9.01
CA GLN A 61 -2.29 8.23 10.27
C GLN A 61 -3.24 7.20 10.90
N ASP A 62 -4.54 7.31 10.62
CA ASP A 62 -5.60 6.48 11.22
C ASP A 62 -6.09 5.35 10.29
N THR A 63 -5.52 5.23 9.09
CA THR A 63 -5.94 4.23 8.09
C THR A 63 -4.85 3.22 7.76
N TRP A 64 -4.23 3.33 6.58
CA TRP A 64 -3.19 2.42 6.09
C TRP A 64 -1.80 2.84 6.55
N LYS A 65 -1.60 4.14 6.84
CA LYS A 65 -0.34 4.73 7.32
C LYS A 65 0.89 4.19 6.57
N ILE A 66 0.86 4.26 5.24
CA ILE A 66 1.99 3.88 4.40
C ILE A 66 2.95 5.08 4.32
N GLU A 67 4.09 4.94 4.96
CA GLU A 67 5.14 5.96 5.05
C GLU A 67 6.40 5.48 4.34
N CYS A 68 7.04 6.32 3.54
CA CYS A 68 8.25 5.97 2.82
C CYS A 68 9.30 7.08 2.93
N THR A 69 10.57 6.70 2.86
CA THR A 69 11.65 7.68 2.76
C THR A 69 11.46 8.54 1.49
N PRO A 70 11.75 9.86 1.54
CA PRO A 70 11.44 10.77 0.46
C PRO A 70 12.06 10.36 -0.88
N ASP A 71 11.30 10.63 -1.96
CA ASP A 71 11.66 10.37 -3.35
C ASP A 71 11.93 8.91 -3.71
N VAL A 72 11.54 7.95 -2.86
CA VAL A 72 11.45 6.54 -3.27
C VAL A 72 10.23 6.36 -4.17
N PRO A 73 10.39 5.83 -5.39
CA PRO A 73 9.25 5.45 -6.21
C PRO A 73 8.58 4.22 -5.61
N VAL A 74 7.28 4.32 -5.37
CA VAL A 74 6.47 3.24 -4.78
C VAL A 74 5.39 2.86 -5.75
N THR A 75 5.23 1.55 -5.97
CA THR A 75 4.12 0.99 -6.74
C THR A 75 3.15 0.30 -5.79
N ILE A 76 1.88 0.72 -5.83
CA ILE A 76 0.77 0.09 -5.09
C ILE A 76 -0.12 -0.62 -6.10
N THR A 77 -0.14 -1.95 -6.05
CA THR A 77 -0.92 -2.79 -6.96
C THR A 77 -2.15 -3.34 -6.26
N PHE A 78 -3.31 -3.17 -6.87
CA PHE A 78 -4.59 -3.66 -6.37
C PHE A 78 -4.93 -4.98 -7.07
N GLY A 79 -5.14 -6.02 -6.28
CA GLY A 79 -5.62 -7.32 -6.76
C GLY A 79 -7.06 -7.25 -7.28
N ASN A 80 -7.58 -8.39 -7.72
CA ASN A 80 -8.87 -8.48 -8.40
C ASN A 80 -10.07 -8.68 -7.47
N GLY A 81 -9.84 -8.65 -6.15
CA GLY A 81 -10.83 -9.13 -5.19
C GLY A 81 -10.87 -10.66 -5.14
N LYS A 82 -11.59 -11.21 -4.16
CA LYS A 82 -11.85 -12.66 -4.08
C LYS A 82 -12.96 -13.09 -5.03
N ASN A 83 -13.81 -12.15 -5.44
CA ASN A 83 -15.02 -12.43 -6.22
C ASN A 83 -15.02 -11.64 -7.53
N LEU A 84 -13.99 -11.81 -8.36
CA LEU A 84 -13.93 -11.15 -9.68
C LEU A 84 -15.01 -11.71 -10.62
N ASN A 85 -15.80 -10.83 -11.24
CA ASN A 85 -16.61 -11.19 -12.40
C ASN A 85 -15.72 -11.34 -13.63
N THR A 86 -15.46 -12.57 -14.06
CA THR A 86 -14.57 -12.84 -15.19
C THR A 86 -15.16 -12.43 -16.55
N SER A 87 -16.48 -12.26 -16.65
CA SER A 87 -17.13 -11.81 -17.89
C SER A 87 -17.04 -10.29 -18.08
N THR A 88 -17.24 -9.52 -17.01
CA THR A 88 -17.20 -8.04 -17.08
C THR A 88 -15.86 -7.44 -16.63
N GLN A 89 -14.98 -8.26 -16.05
CA GLN A 89 -13.72 -7.85 -15.41
C GLN A 89 -13.93 -6.86 -14.25
N ASN A 90 -15.13 -6.83 -13.64
CA ASN A 90 -15.42 -6.04 -12.45
C ASN A 90 -15.17 -6.83 -11.17
N ARG A 91 -14.71 -6.14 -10.12
CA ARG A 91 -14.69 -6.71 -8.77
C ARG A 91 -16.12 -6.79 -8.24
N GLN A 92 -16.41 -7.78 -7.39
CA GLN A 92 -17.75 -7.94 -6.81
C GLN A 92 -17.70 -8.09 -5.30
N LEU A 93 -18.63 -7.43 -4.62
CA LEU A 93 -18.97 -7.75 -3.25
C LEU A 93 -19.87 -8.98 -3.27
N LYS A 94 -19.55 -9.99 -2.47
CA LYS A 94 -20.36 -11.19 -2.30
C LYS A 94 -21.17 -11.12 -1.01
N ASN A 95 -22.45 -11.50 -1.07
CA ASN A 95 -23.27 -11.67 0.12
C ASN A 95 -22.68 -12.78 1.00
N VAL A 96 -22.50 -12.52 2.30
CA VAL A 96 -21.81 -13.46 3.20
C VAL A 96 -22.50 -14.82 3.29
N ASN A 97 -23.82 -14.87 3.07
CA ASN A 97 -24.62 -16.09 3.28
C ASN A 97 -25.21 -16.66 1.97
N SER A 98 -24.88 -16.11 0.79
CA SER A 98 -25.48 -16.55 -0.48
C SER A 98 -24.63 -16.19 -1.70
N GLU A 99 -24.93 -16.82 -2.84
CA GLU A 99 -24.29 -16.55 -4.14
C GLU A 99 -24.89 -15.32 -4.85
N HIS A 100 -25.08 -14.23 -4.10
CA HIS A 100 -25.48 -12.94 -4.65
C HIS A 100 -24.32 -11.96 -4.65
N TYR A 101 -24.19 -11.22 -5.74
CA TYR A 101 -23.05 -10.36 -6.01
C TYR A 101 -23.48 -8.93 -6.36
N ILE A 102 -22.64 -7.96 -6.00
CA ILE A 102 -22.80 -6.55 -6.36
C ILE A 102 -21.46 -6.07 -6.93
N ASP A 103 -21.46 -5.67 -8.19
CA ASP A 103 -20.28 -5.09 -8.83
C ASP A 103 -19.88 -3.77 -8.16
N TYR A 104 -18.58 -3.55 -8.04
CA TYR A 104 -18.03 -2.26 -7.64
C TYR A 104 -16.78 -1.93 -8.45
N THR A 105 -16.50 -0.63 -8.54
CA THR A 105 -15.33 -0.10 -9.25
C THR A 105 -14.51 0.77 -8.32
N LEU A 106 -13.18 0.71 -8.45
CA LEU A 106 -12.23 1.54 -7.72
C LEU A 106 -11.68 2.66 -8.61
N TYR A 107 -11.42 3.82 -8.03
CA TYR A 107 -10.93 5.01 -8.71
C TYR A 107 -9.84 5.71 -7.89
N ARG A 108 -8.98 6.44 -8.59
CA ARG A 108 -7.86 7.22 -8.04
C ARG A 108 -8.26 8.64 -7.65
N ASN A 109 -9.42 9.08 -8.11
CA ASN A 109 -9.87 10.46 -7.96
C ASN A 109 -11.37 10.55 -7.61
N SER A 110 -11.73 11.63 -6.93
CA SER A 110 -13.10 11.90 -6.48
C SER A 110 -14.10 12.07 -7.63
N ASN A 111 -13.63 12.46 -8.81
CA ASN A 111 -14.48 12.63 -10.00
C ASN A 111 -14.81 11.30 -10.70
N LEU A 112 -14.28 10.17 -10.20
CA LEU A 112 -14.55 8.83 -10.72
C LEU A 112 -14.19 8.66 -12.22
N THR A 113 -13.13 9.33 -12.68
CA THR A 113 -12.67 9.26 -14.08
C THR A 113 -11.41 8.41 -14.27
N GLN A 114 -10.65 8.18 -13.21
CA GLN A 114 -9.41 7.41 -13.25
C GLN A 114 -9.60 6.06 -12.57
N GLN A 115 -10.11 5.08 -13.32
CA GLN A 115 -10.38 3.75 -12.79
C GLN A 115 -9.08 3.02 -12.41
N ILE A 116 -9.14 2.25 -11.32
CA ILE A 116 -8.17 1.22 -10.94
C ILE A 116 -8.77 -0.12 -11.38
N GLY A 117 -8.37 -0.58 -12.55
CA GLY A 117 -8.91 -1.79 -13.14
C GLY A 117 -8.38 -3.06 -12.51
N THR A 118 -8.63 -4.18 -13.19
CA THR A 118 -8.31 -5.56 -12.78
C THR A 118 -7.27 -6.22 -13.70
N SER A 119 -6.82 -5.50 -14.73
CA SER A 119 -5.71 -5.92 -15.58
C SER A 119 -4.39 -5.33 -15.07
N SER A 120 -3.29 -6.03 -15.35
CA SER A 120 -1.94 -5.59 -14.97
C SER A 120 -1.55 -4.22 -15.52
N SER A 121 -2.20 -3.75 -16.58
CA SER A 121 -1.96 -2.46 -17.22
C SER A 121 -2.56 -1.25 -16.48
N ASN A 122 -3.55 -1.44 -15.59
CA ASN A 122 -4.27 -0.32 -14.99
C ASN A 122 -4.66 -0.52 -13.51
N ASN A 123 -4.19 -1.59 -12.87
CA ASN A 123 -4.47 -1.92 -11.48
C ASN A 123 -3.47 -1.32 -10.47
N SER A 124 -2.54 -0.46 -10.89
CA SER A 124 -1.47 0.05 -10.03
C SER A 124 -1.35 1.58 -9.98
N LEU A 125 -0.92 2.09 -8.84
CA LEU A 125 -0.54 3.50 -8.62
C LEU A 125 0.97 3.59 -8.49
N VAL A 126 1.55 4.63 -9.09
CA VAL A 126 2.97 4.96 -8.90
C VAL A 126 3.03 6.31 -8.19
N LEU A 127 3.64 6.31 -7.00
CA LEU A 127 3.66 7.44 -6.08
C LEU A 127 5.06 7.63 -5.51
N LYS A 128 5.28 8.76 -4.85
CA LYS A 128 6.47 8.99 -4.01
C LYS A 128 6.09 9.91 -2.86
N SER A 129 6.73 9.74 -1.71
CA SER A 129 6.64 10.68 -0.60
C SER A 129 7.56 11.88 -0.82
N THR A 130 7.36 12.94 -0.05
CA THR A 130 8.16 14.17 -0.13
C THR A 130 8.95 14.39 1.15
N VAL A 131 9.89 15.32 1.13
CA VAL A 131 10.63 15.72 2.34
C VAL A 131 9.73 16.39 3.39
N GLN A 132 8.59 16.95 2.97
CA GLN A 132 7.60 17.56 3.87
C GLN A 132 6.66 16.52 4.51
N SER A 133 6.44 15.39 3.85
CA SER A 133 5.57 14.32 4.34
C SER A 133 6.07 12.95 3.88
N HIS A 134 6.45 12.13 4.85
CA HIS A 134 6.80 10.73 4.63
C HIS A 134 5.58 9.87 4.27
N LEU A 135 4.37 10.29 4.63
CA LEU A 135 3.13 9.61 4.28
C LEU A 135 2.88 9.72 2.77
N LEU A 136 2.63 8.59 2.09
CA LEU A 136 2.26 8.59 0.68
C LEU A 136 0.91 9.28 0.50
N ASN A 137 0.86 10.34 -0.30
CA ASN A 137 -0.38 11.09 -0.52
C ASN A 137 -1.23 10.44 -1.62
N PHE A 138 -2.25 9.68 -1.23
CA PHE A 138 -3.24 9.13 -2.15
C PHE A 138 -4.56 8.80 -1.43
N GLN A 139 -5.62 8.69 -2.23
CA GLN A 139 -6.95 8.31 -1.78
C GLN A 139 -7.59 7.39 -2.81
N ILE A 140 -8.32 6.39 -2.33
CA ILE A 140 -9.05 5.44 -3.15
C ILE A 140 -10.54 5.71 -2.99
N PHE A 141 -11.24 5.73 -4.12
CA PHE A 141 -12.68 5.94 -4.19
C PHE A 141 -13.33 4.68 -4.75
N GLY A 142 -14.44 4.25 -4.15
CA GLY A 142 -15.27 3.17 -4.64
C GLY A 142 -16.59 3.69 -5.18
N LEU A 143 -17.15 2.98 -6.15
CA LEU A 143 -18.48 3.20 -6.69
C LEU A 143 -19.26 1.89 -6.73
N VAL A 144 -20.49 1.92 -6.23
CA VAL A 144 -21.50 0.87 -6.37
C VAL A 144 -22.73 1.46 -7.08
N ASP A 145 -23.27 0.71 -8.03
CA ASP A 145 -24.51 1.03 -8.75
C ASP A 145 -25.57 -0.05 -8.44
N LEU A 146 -26.48 0.25 -7.51
CA LEU A 146 -27.55 -0.67 -7.12
C LEU A 146 -28.68 -0.75 -8.16
N SER A 147 -28.74 0.19 -9.11
CA SER A 147 -29.67 0.11 -10.24
C SER A 147 -29.35 -1.04 -11.20
N LYS A 148 -28.13 -1.57 -11.15
CA LYS A 148 -27.71 -2.74 -11.93
C LYS A 148 -27.96 -4.07 -11.21
N GLY A 149 -28.07 -5.13 -12.01
CA GLY A 149 -28.32 -6.49 -11.54
C GLY A 149 -29.79 -6.74 -11.15
N ALA A 150 -30.02 -7.67 -10.24
CA ALA A 150 -31.36 -8.03 -9.78
C ALA A 150 -32.08 -6.84 -9.14
N ILE A 151 -33.38 -6.70 -9.40
CA ILE A 151 -34.22 -5.61 -8.86
C ILE A 151 -34.26 -5.64 -7.33
N ASN A 152 -34.35 -6.83 -6.76
CA ASN A 152 -34.28 -7.06 -5.31
C ASN A 152 -32.93 -7.68 -4.98
N LYS A 153 -32.08 -6.95 -4.26
CA LYS A 153 -30.82 -7.47 -3.75
C LYS A 153 -31.10 -8.34 -2.52
N MET A 154 -30.34 -9.42 -2.36
CA MET A 154 -30.48 -10.30 -1.19
C MET A 154 -30.11 -9.52 0.07
N PRO A 155 -30.97 -9.43 1.10
CA PRO A 155 -30.61 -8.76 2.33
C PRO A 155 -29.37 -9.37 3.00
N GLY A 156 -28.61 -8.55 3.71
CA GLY A 156 -27.44 -8.97 4.48
C GLY A 156 -26.16 -8.23 4.11
N GLN A 157 -25.06 -8.69 4.69
CA GLN A 157 -23.75 -8.09 4.49
C GLN A 157 -23.14 -8.56 3.17
N TYR A 158 -22.59 -7.61 2.42
CA TYR A 158 -21.80 -7.85 1.22
C TYR A 158 -20.35 -7.45 1.48
N LYS A 159 -19.39 -8.29 1.10
CA LYS A 159 -17.96 -8.03 1.31
C LYS A 159 -17.10 -8.56 0.16
N ASP A 160 -15.93 -7.99 0.01
CA ASP A 160 -14.86 -8.49 -0.84
C ASP A 160 -13.51 -8.14 -0.22
N ASP A 161 -12.49 -8.96 -0.46
CA ASP A 161 -11.13 -8.73 0.03
C ASP A 161 -10.21 -8.48 -1.15
N VAL A 162 -9.67 -7.27 -1.25
CA VAL A 162 -8.70 -6.89 -2.29
C VAL A 162 -7.29 -6.91 -1.71
N LEU A 163 -6.44 -7.79 -2.21
CA LEU A 163 -5.03 -7.79 -1.87
C LEU A 163 -4.35 -6.51 -2.39
N ILE A 164 -3.63 -5.82 -1.53
CA ILE A 164 -2.80 -4.67 -1.91
C ILE A 164 -1.33 -5.09 -1.80
N THR A 165 -0.59 -4.96 -2.89
CA THR A 165 0.85 -5.25 -2.95
C THR A 165 1.63 -3.95 -3.09
N ILE A 166 2.62 -3.73 -2.23
CA ILE A 166 3.47 -2.53 -2.21
C ILE A 166 4.90 -2.93 -2.59
N ALA A 167 5.50 -2.23 -3.56
CA ALA A 167 6.88 -2.42 -3.99
C ALA A 167 7.61 -1.07 -4.08
N TRP A 168 8.89 -1.04 -3.72
CA TRP A 168 9.74 0.18 -3.69
C TRP A 168 11.21 -0.12 -3.96
#